data_AF-A0A9E1PII4-F1
#
_entry.id   AF-A0A9E1PII4-F1
#
_cell.length_a   1.000
_cell.length_b   1.000
_cell.length_c   1.000
_cell.angle_alpha   90.00
_cell.angle_beta   90.00
_cell.angle_gamma   90.00
#
_symmetry.space_group_name_H-M   'P 1'
#
loop_
_entity.id
_entity.type
_entity.pdbx_description
1 polymer ?
#
loop_
_entity_poly.entity_id
_entity_poly.type
_entity_poly.pdbx_seq_one_letter_code
_entity_poly.pdbx_strand_id
1 'polypeptide(L)'
;MARPPNKSGTSKTILMLGTIAAGVLVGGVLYQSTNSSDQDDMELMGIVEQQPVVEAVIERPAVPEAVIPTPVATPAAESAAQKKTVMKPPQLPSLDNSDAFVRDRMLLIKHKSELQTWLNTDDLLRRSASYLDGLARGNTLSKVFPLTPPEGSFAMHKDGETIWLNAGNYERYDSTVGVLTSFNMKSMGQLFHFMRPLLENAFAEMGYRPRQMDGIILQAIDNILATPIIVEPIRLTRDSVAYKFADPELEALLPVQKQLLRTGPENTQRLQQQALALKDALLNP
;
A
#
# COMPACT_ATOMS: atom_id res chain seq x y z
N MET A 1 28.19 53.02 -20.42
CA MET A 1 28.81 51.72 -20.04
C MET A 1 28.95 51.68 -18.53
N ALA A 2 28.42 50.65 -17.85
CA ALA A 2 28.88 50.14 -16.55
C ALA A 2 27.89 49.07 -16.01
N ARG A 3 28.22 47.79 -16.16
CA ARG A 3 27.87 46.73 -15.20
C ARG A 3 29.00 46.69 -14.16
N PRO A 4 28.80 46.29 -12.89
CA PRO A 4 28.86 44.86 -12.54
C PRO A 4 27.89 44.49 -11.37
N PRO A 5 28.14 43.50 -10.47
CA PRO A 5 27.40 42.24 -10.51
C PRO A 5 26.75 41.82 -9.16
N ASN A 6 26.01 40.70 -9.12
CA ASN A 6 26.42 39.44 -8.45
C ASN A 6 25.27 38.39 -8.41
N LYS A 7 25.62 37.17 -8.01
CA LYS A 7 24.86 35.91 -8.05
C LYS A 7 24.05 35.67 -6.76
N SER A 8 22.93 34.96 -6.88
CA SER A 8 22.56 33.73 -6.15
C SER A 8 21.05 33.47 -6.34
N GLY A 9 20.53 32.24 -6.33
CA GLY A 9 21.18 30.93 -6.36
C GLY A 9 20.17 29.88 -6.83
N THR A 10 20.64 28.78 -7.44
CA THR A 10 19.77 27.72 -7.97
C THR A 10 19.12 26.93 -6.83
N SER A 11 17.81 27.09 -6.62
CA SER A 11 17.05 26.26 -5.67
C SER A 11 16.45 25.04 -6.36
N LYS A 12 17.21 23.93 -6.42
CA LYS A 12 16.65 22.59 -6.67
C LYS A 12 16.17 21.98 -5.35
N THR A 13 14.86 21.91 -5.17
CA THR A 13 14.17 21.15 -4.10
C THR A 13 12.84 20.68 -4.70
N ILE A 14 12.71 19.45 -5.23
CA ILE A 14 12.40 18.21 -4.47
C ILE A 14 11.13 18.47 -3.65
N LEU A 15 9.91 18.21 -4.14
CA LEU A 15 9.30 17.02 -4.79
C LEU A 15 9.02 15.90 -3.76
N MET A 16 7.81 15.36 -3.84
CA MET A 16 7.19 14.39 -2.94
C MET A 16 6.79 15.01 -1.59
N LEU A 17 5.88 14.43 -0.81
CA LEU A 17 5.19 13.14 -0.89
C LEU A 17 3.65 13.44 -0.80
N GLY A 18 2.64 12.57 -0.90
CA GLY A 18 2.50 11.10 -0.98
C GLY A 18 1.06 10.63 -0.57
N THR A 19 0.80 9.32 -0.63
CA THR A 19 -0.48 8.56 -0.67
C THR A 19 -1.13 8.04 0.64
N ILE A 20 -2.37 7.51 0.55
CA ILE A 20 -3.06 6.68 1.58
C ILE A 20 -3.93 5.56 1.00
N ALA A 21 -3.99 4.43 1.73
CA ALA A 21 -5.13 3.53 1.99
C ALA A 21 -4.62 2.09 2.21
N ALA A 22 -3.77 1.62 1.29
CA ALA A 22 -3.11 0.33 1.38
C ALA A 22 -1.69 0.41 1.97
N GLY A 23 -1.00 1.56 1.81
CA GLY A 23 0.26 1.83 2.53
C GLY A 23 0.09 2.24 3.99
N VAL A 24 -1.12 2.07 4.52
CA VAL A 24 -1.53 2.38 5.90
C VAL A 24 -1.22 1.20 6.85
N LEU A 25 -0.30 0.29 6.48
CA LEU A 25 0.16 -0.78 7.37
C LEU A 25 1.68 -0.92 7.55
N VAL A 26 2.56 -0.36 6.68
CA VAL A 26 4.03 -0.57 6.84
C VAL A 26 4.99 0.54 6.39
N GLY A 27 4.69 1.80 6.69
CA GLY A 27 5.58 2.90 6.33
C GLY A 27 6.01 3.81 7.48
N GLY A 28 6.58 3.20 8.52
CA GLY A 28 7.63 3.88 9.28
C GLY A 28 8.99 3.76 8.56
N VAL A 29 10.05 4.18 9.26
CA VAL A 29 11.49 4.17 8.89
C VAL A 29 11.85 3.85 7.43
N LEU A 30 12.36 4.88 6.73
CA LEU A 30 13.77 4.95 6.31
C LEU A 30 13.97 6.25 5.54
N TYR A 31 14.33 7.30 6.27
CA TYR A 31 14.91 8.54 5.73
C TYR A 31 16.30 8.70 6.35
N GLN A 32 17.29 8.99 5.50
CA GLN A 32 18.74 8.95 5.77
C GLN A 32 19.36 7.55 5.98
N SER A 33 19.69 6.85 4.88
CA SER A 33 20.99 6.16 4.74
C SER A 33 21.32 5.66 3.32
N THR A 34 20.36 5.57 2.39
CA THR A 34 20.52 4.86 1.09
C THR A 34 20.42 5.79 -0.13
N ASN A 35 21.28 6.82 -0.21
CA ASN A 35 21.21 7.83 -1.27
C ASN A 35 22.14 7.61 -2.48
N SER A 36 22.87 6.48 -2.58
CA SER A 36 23.91 6.27 -3.62
C SER A 36 24.26 4.78 -3.91
N SER A 37 23.31 3.92 -4.32
CA SER A 37 23.68 2.52 -4.68
C SER A 37 22.86 1.87 -5.81
N ASP A 38 21.53 1.98 -5.82
CA ASP A 38 20.71 1.10 -6.67
C ASP A 38 20.40 1.70 -8.05
N GLN A 39 21.43 1.99 -8.86
CA GLN A 39 21.25 2.49 -10.23
C GLN A 39 21.96 1.67 -11.34
N ASP A 40 22.79 0.68 -11.00
CA ASP A 40 23.61 -0.05 -11.98
C ASP A 40 23.08 -1.46 -12.35
N ASP A 41 22.13 -2.03 -11.60
CA ASP A 41 21.69 -3.44 -11.78
C ASP A 41 20.48 -3.63 -12.73
N MET A 42 20.24 -2.71 -13.66
CA MET A 42 19.10 -2.78 -14.61
C MET A 42 19.49 -2.92 -16.09
N GLU A 43 20.69 -3.43 -16.37
CA GLU A 43 21.13 -3.85 -17.72
C GLU A 43 21.51 -5.33 -17.80
N LEU A 44 20.68 -6.26 -17.28
CA LEU A 44 20.85 -7.70 -17.58
C LEU A 44 19.58 -8.54 -17.34
N MET A 45 18.59 -8.40 -18.23
CA MET A 45 17.71 -9.53 -18.54
C MET A 45 17.30 -9.51 -20.01
N GLY A 46 17.92 -10.38 -20.79
CA GLY A 46 17.77 -10.44 -22.23
C GLY A 46 16.40 -10.96 -22.67
N ILE A 47 15.86 -10.30 -23.69
CA ILE A 47 15.11 -10.85 -24.82
C ILE A 47 14.78 -12.35 -24.70
N VAL A 48 13.52 -12.67 -24.41
CA VAL A 48 12.95 -14.01 -24.64
C VAL A 48 12.20 -13.97 -25.97
N GLU A 49 12.58 -14.85 -26.90
CA GLU A 49 11.96 -14.93 -28.22
C GLU A 49 10.49 -15.36 -28.15
N GLN A 50 9.65 -14.77 -29.00
CA GLN A 50 8.24 -15.13 -29.12
C GLN A 50 8.07 -16.40 -29.96
N GLN A 51 7.53 -17.47 -29.38
CA GLN A 51 7.05 -18.62 -30.16
C GLN A 51 5.66 -18.32 -30.75
N PRO A 52 5.37 -18.75 -31.99
CA PRO A 52 4.11 -18.47 -32.65
C PRO A 52 2.96 -19.31 -32.06
N VAL A 53 1.87 -18.64 -31.69
CA VAL A 53 0.61 -19.31 -31.32
C VAL A 53 -0.11 -19.74 -32.60
N VAL A 54 -0.32 -21.05 -32.75
CA VAL A 54 -1.09 -21.60 -33.87
C VAL A 54 -2.58 -21.41 -33.59
N GLU A 55 -3.29 -20.75 -34.52
CA GLU A 55 -4.71 -20.43 -34.40
C GLU A 55 -5.58 -21.65 -34.71
N ALA A 56 -6.30 -22.14 -33.70
CA ALA A 56 -7.25 -23.24 -33.85
C ALA A 56 -8.65 -22.70 -34.20
N VAL A 57 -9.00 -22.78 -35.49
CA VAL A 57 -10.35 -22.48 -35.98
C VAL A 57 -11.34 -23.53 -35.44
N ILE A 58 -12.37 -23.09 -34.71
CA ILE A 58 -13.49 -23.93 -34.30
C ILE A 58 -14.73 -23.53 -35.09
N GLU A 59 -15.20 -24.42 -35.97
CA GLU A 59 -16.50 -24.31 -36.64
C GLU A 59 -17.64 -24.32 -35.62
N ARG A 60 -18.64 -23.45 -35.82
CA ARG A 60 -19.86 -23.44 -35.00
C ARG A 60 -20.92 -24.32 -35.67
N PRO A 61 -21.48 -25.34 -34.98
CA PRO A 61 -22.65 -26.06 -35.48
C PRO A 61 -23.90 -25.18 -35.39
N ALA A 62 -24.86 -25.44 -36.29
CA ALA A 62 -26.07 -24.65 -36.47
C ALA A 62 -27.08 -24.75 -35.31
N VAL A 63 -27.79 -23.65 -35.08
CA VAL A 63 -28.90 -23.55 -34.10
C VAL A 63 -30.20 -23.99 -34.76
N PRO A 64 -30.95 -24.97 -34.21
CA PRO A 64 -32.34 -25.22 -34.61
C PRO A 64 -33.26 -24.21 -33.91
N GLU A 65 -34.07 -23.50 -34.69
CA GLU A 65 -35.07 -22.55 -34.22
C GLU A 65 -36.31 -23.29 -33.69
N ALA A 66 -36.73 -22.97 -32.45
CA ALA A 66 -37.91 -23.56 -31.83
C ALA A 66 -38.94 -22.47 -31.48
N VAL A 67 -40.06 -22.46 -32.20
CA VAL A 67 -41.17 -21.54 -31.98
C VAL A 67 -42.00 -22.00 -30.78
N ILE A 68 -42.21 -21.13 -29.79
CA ILE A 68 -43.11 -21.36 -28.66
C ILE A 68 -44.22 -20.29 -28.69
N PRO A 69 -45.51 -20.67 -28.69
CA PRO A 69 -46.61 -19.72 -28.73
C PRO A 69 -46.81 -18.94 -27.42
N THR A 70 -47.34 -17.73 -27.53
CA THR A 70 -47.59 -16.78 -26.44
C THR A 70 -48.67 -17.27 -25.44
N PRO A 71 -48.41 -17.22 -24.12
CA PRO A 71 -49.44 -17.36 -23.09
C PRO A 71 -50.29 -16.08 -22.96
N VAL A 72 -51.56 -16.25 -22.60
CA VAL A 72 -52.57 -15.19 -22.50
C VAL A 72 -52.41 -14.36 -21.23
N ALA A 73 -52.71 -13.05 -21.31
CA ALA A 73 -52.69 -12.13 -20.18
C ALA A 73 -53.74 -12.50 -19.10
N THR A 74 -53.41 -12.26 -17.83
CA THR A 74 -54.31 -12.33 -16.66
C THR A 74 -53.98 -11.12 -15.77
N PRO A 75 -54.98 -10.43 -15.16
CA PRO A 75 -54.86 -8.98 -14.91
C PRO A 75 -54.04 -8.60 -13.66
N ALA A 76 -53.72 -7.31 -13.61
CA ALA A 76 -52.84 -6.69 -12.63
C ALA A 76 -53.31 -6.86 -11.17
N ALA A 77 -52.39 -7.32 -10.32
CA ALA A 77 -52.45 -7.06 -8.89
C ALA A 77 -51.75 -5.73 -8.61
N GLU A 78 -52.52 -4.72 -8.21
CA GLU A 78 -52.04 -3.36 -7.91
C GLU A 78 -51.29 -3.32 -6.58
N SER A 79 -50.06 -3.85 -6.55
CA SER A 79 -49.18 -3.73 -5.39
C SER A 79 -48.66 -2.31 -5.30
N ALA A 80 -49.23 -1.51 -4.39
CA ALA A 80 -48.83 -0.13 -4.11
C ALA A 80 -47.31 -0.03 -3.87
N ALA A 81 -46.60 0.47 -4.89
CA ALA A 81 -45.16 0.61 -4.84
C ALA A 81 -44.78 1.73 -3.88
N GLN A 82 -44.48 1.37 -2.62
CA GLN A 82 -43.69 2.22 -1.75
C GLN A 82 -42.39 2.54 -2.49
N LYS A 83 -42.25 3.81 -2.88
CA LYS A 83 -41.11 4.33 -3.61
C LYS A 83 -39.90 4.37 -2.69
N LYS A 84 -39.33 3.20 -2.39
CA LYS A 84 -37.97 3.08 -1.86
C LYS A 84 -37.09 3.83 -2.85
N THR A 85 -36.56 4.97 -2.42
CA THR A 85 -35.52 5.68 -3.15
C THR A 85 -34.32 4.74 -3.20
N VAL A 86 -34.23 3.93 -4.25
CA VAL A 86 -33.04 3.16 -4.56
C VAL A 86 -31.97 4.19 -4.87
N MET A 87 -31.19 4.56 -3.85
CA MET A 87 -29.98 5.32 -4.04
C MET A 87 -29.10 4.49 -4.96
N LYS A 88 -29.05 4.89 -6.24
CA LYS A 88 -28.16 4.29 -7.22
C LYS A 88 -26.75 4.31 -6.61
N PRO A 89 -26.03 3.17 -6.57
CA PRO A 89 -24.67 3.16 -6.03
C PRO A 89 -23.85 4.27 -6.68
N PRO A 90 -23.10 5.07 -5.89
CA PRO A 90 -22.31 6.16 -6.46
C PRO A 90 -21.38 5.58 -7.51
N GLN A 91 -21.49 6.06 -8.75
CA GLN A 91 -20.67 5.56 -9.84
C GLN A 91 -19.21 5.91 -9.56
N LEU A 92 -18.31 4.96 -9.80
CA LEU A 92 -16.88 5.19 -9.68
C LEU A 92 -16.44 6.21 -10.75
N PRO A 93 -15.54 7.16 -10.42
CA PRO A 93 -14.89 8.00 -11.41
C PRO A 93 -13.92 7.19 -12.28
N SER A 94 -13.34 7.80 -13.32
CA SER A 94 -12.16 7.20 -13.97
C SER A 94 -10.96 7.21 -13.03
N LEU A 95 -9.95 6.38 -13.29
CA LEU A 95 -8.72 6.31 -12.48
C LEU A 95 -8.05 7.70 -12.35
N ASP A 96 -7.93 8.43 -13.46
CA ASP A 96 -7.34 9.79 -13.51
C ASP A 96 -8.11 10.85 -12.71
N ASN A 97 -9.39 10.61 -12.43
CA ASN A 97 -10.25 11.53 -11.66
C ASN A 97 -10.63 10.94 -10.29
N SER A 98 -9.89 9.92 -9.82
CA SER A 98 -10.26 9.16 -8.62
C SER A 98 -9.82 9.79 -7.30
N ASP A 99 -8.82 10.68 -7.30
CA ASP A 99 -8.16 11.11 -6.06
C ASP A 99 -9.08 11.82 -5.07
N ALA A 100 -9.91 12.76 -5.52
CA ALA A 100 -10.87 13.43 -4.66
C ALA A 100 -11.88 12.43 -4.05
N PHE A 101 -12.37 11.50 -4.87
CA PHE A 101 -13.31 10.46 -4.45
C PHE A 101 -12.70 9.50 -3.42
N VAL A 102 -11.48 9.03 -3.64
CA VAL A 102 -10.75 8.16 -2.71
C VAL A 102 -10.47 8.88 -1.40
N ARG A 103 -10.01 10.14 -1.47
CA ARG A 103 -9.76 11.01 -0.32
C ARG A 103 -11.01 11.19 0.55
N ASP A 104 -12.14 11.54 -0.06
CA ASP A 104 -13.41 11.69 0.66
C ASP A 104 -13.84 10.39 1.31
N ARG A 105 -13.73 9.25 0.61
CA ARG A 105 -14.09 7.92 1.15
C ARG A 105 -13.20 7.51 2.33
N MET A 106 -11.90 7.77 2.26
CA MET A 106 -10.97 7.48 3.35
C MET A 106 -11.24 8.38 4.57
N LEU A 107 -11.51 9.67 4.36
CA LEU A 107 -11.83 10.61 5.45
C LEU A 107 -13.18 10.34 6.11
N LEU A 108 -14.13 9.74 5.39
CA LEU A 108 -15.40 9.23 5.95
C LEU A 108 -15.19 8.01 6.88
N ILE A 109 -14.17 7.17 6.63
CA ILE A 109 -13.85 6.03 7.51
C ILE A 109 -13.12 6.50 8.77
N LYS A 110 -12.11 7.37 8.61
CA LYS A 110 -11.38 8.00 9.73
C LYS A 110 -10.99 9.43 9.37
N HIS A 111 -11.25 10.36 10.29
CA HIS A 111 -10.83 11.74 10.16
C HIS A 111 -9.69 12.04 11.14
N LYS A 112 -8.47 12.20 10.61
CA LYS A 112 -7.22 12.47 11.36
C LYS A 112 -6.38 13.50 10.59
N SER A 113 -5.67 14.38 11.28
CA SER A 113 -4.81 15.42 10.70
C SER A 113 -3.69 14.83 9.83
N GLU A 114 -3.03 13.81 10.34
CA GLU A 114 -1.94 13.09 9.68
C GLU A 114 -2.48 12.39 8.43
N LEU A 115 -3.70 11.85 8.53
CA LEU A 115 -4.38 11.18 7.43
C LEU A 115 -4.80 12.15 6.31
N GLN A 116 -5.18 13.38 6.63
CA GLN A 116 -5.40 14.41 5.60
C GLN A 116 -4.09 14.76 4.91
N THR A 117 -3.01 14.98 5.68
CA THR A 117 -1.68 15.24 5.14
C THR A 117 -1.23 14.14 4.20
N TRP A 118 -1.40 12.86 4.57
CA TRP A 118 -1.01 11.76 3.68
C TRP A 118 -2.01 11.45 2.56
N LEU A 119 -3.16 12.10 2.50
CA LEU A 119 -4.06 12.05 1.33
C LEU A 119 -3.80 13.20 0.36
N ASN A 120 -3.01 14.20 0.74
CA ASN A 120 -2.80 15.42 -0.03
C ASN A 120 -1.73 15.25 -1.14
N THR A 121 -1.95 14.26 -2.00
CA THR A 121 -1.18 14.01 -3.22
C THR A 121 -2.09 13.55 -4.36
N ASP A 122 -1.54 13.53 -5.56
CA ASP A 122 -2.16 13.02 -6.77
C ASP A 122 -1.74 11.56 -7.03
N ASP A 123 -2.52 10.84 -7.85
CA ASP A 123 -2.34 9.44 -8.22
C ASP A 123 -2.47 8.45 -7.03
N LEU A 124 -3.47 8.64 -6.17
CA LEU A 124 -3.65 7.90 -4.93
C LEU A 124 -3.73 6.38 -5.13
N LEU A 125 -4.45 5.92 -6.16
CA LEU A 125 -4.62 4.49 -6.42
C LEU A 125 -3.39 3.86 -7.11
N ARG A 126 -2.75 4.57 -8.04
CA ARG A 126 -1.51 4.11 -8.71
C ARG A 126 -0.39 3.95 -7.72
N ARG A 127 -0.14 4.98 -6.91
CA ARG A 127 0.84 4.93 -5.83
C ARG A 127 0.52 3.82 -4.83
N SER A 128 -0.75 3.62 -4.48
CA SER A 128 -1.17 2.52 -3.59
C SER A 128 -0.85 1.15 -4.18
N ALA A 129 -1.08 0.97 -5.48
CA ALA A 129 -0.74 -0.25 -6.19
C ALA A 129 0.78 -0.50 -6.21
N SER A 130 1.59 0.51 -6.56
CA SER A 130 3.06 0.40 -6.54
C SER A 130 3.62 0.12 -5.14
N TYR A 131 3.01 0.70 -4.10
CA TYR A 131 3.42 0.46 -2.73
C TYR A 131 3.08 -0.95 -2.24
N LEU A 132 1.89 -1.46 -2.57
CA LEU A 132 1.50 -2.85 -2.32
C LEU A 132 2.43 -3.85 -3.02
N ASP A 133 2.80 -3.59 -4.27
CA ASP A 133 3.80 -4.39 -4.99
C ASP A 133 5.18 -4.38 -4.28
N GLY A 134 5.62 -3.19 -3.86
CA GLY A 134 6.83 -3.03 -3.04
C GLY A 134 6.79 -3.84 -1.75
N LEU A 135 5.69 -3.76 -0.99
CA LEU A 135 5.49 -4.53 0.24
C LEU A 135 5.48 -6.04 0.00
N ALA A 136 4.85 -6.51 -1.08
CA ALA A 136 4.83 -7.93 -1.46
C ALA A 136 6.22 -8.46 -1.80
N ARG A 137 7.09 -7.61 -2.37
CA ARG A 137 8.53 -7.86 -2.58
C ARG A 137 9.39 -7.67 -1.31
N GLY A 138 8.78 -7.34 -0.17
CA GLY A 138 9.46 -7.14 1.11
C GLY A 138 10.05 -5.73 1.34
N ASN A 139 9.83 -4.79 0.42
CA ASN A 139 10.47 -3.47 0.42
C ASN A 139 9.63 -2.38 1.09
N THR A 140 10.30 -1.48 1.81
CA THR A 140 9.69 -0.24 2.34
C THR A 140 9.83 0.91 1.33
N LEU A 141 8.80 1.16 0.53
CA LEU A 141 8.82 2.22 -0.48
C LEU A 141 8.47 3.61 0.11
N SER A 142 9.30 4.10 1.03
CA SER A 142 9.13 5.40 1.72
C SER A 142 9.04 6.62 0.81
N LYS A 143 9.48 6.51 -0.46
CA LYS A 143 9.38 7.57 -1.48
C LYS A 143 7.99 7.67 -2.14
N VAL A 144 7.11 6.68 -1.96
CA VAL A 144 5.80 6.64 -2.63
C VAL A 144 4.71 7.33 -1.79
N PHE A 145 4.75 7.19 -0.45
CA PHE A 145 3.79 7.68 0.56
C PHE A 145 4.47 8.69 1.55
N PRO A 146 3.78 9.71 2.10
CA PRO A 146 4.32 10.87 2.81
C PRO A 146 4.32 10.69 4.32
N LEU A 147 4.55 9.45 4.74
CA LEU A 147 4.18 9.02 6.07
C LEU A 147 5.01 9.83 7.06
N THR A 148 4.34 10.36 8.08
CA THR A 148 4.94 11.35 8.98
C THR A 148 6.25 10.79 9.51
N PRO A 149 7.39 11.47 9.28
CA PRO A 149 8.68 10.95 9.71
C PRO A 149 8.69 10.82 11.24
N PRO A 150 9.32 9.77 11.79
CA PRO A 150 9.37 9.56 13.24
C PRO A 150 10.06 10.74 13.93
N GLU A 151 9.34 11.36 14.86
CA GLU A 151 9.82 12.53 15.60
C GLU A 151 11.07 12.22 16.45
N GLY A 152 11.84 13.25 16.79
CA GLY A 152 13.08 13.10 17.56
C GLY A 152 14.23 12.41 16.81
N SER A 153 15.39 12.35 17.46
CA SER A 153 16.58 11.65 16.94
C SER A 153 16.56 10.16 17.28
N PHE A 154 17.31 9.36 16.53
CA PHE A 154 17.52 7.96 16.87
C PHE A 154 18.38 7.83 18.14
N ALA A 155 17.85 7.16 19.15
CA ALA A 155 18.54 6.93 20.42
C ALA A 155 19.21 5.54 20.45
N MET A 156 20.36 5.43 21.10
CA MET A 156 21.03 4.15 21.37
C MET A 156 21.55 4.14 22.80
N HIS A 157 21.50 2.97 23.44
CA HIS A 157 22.13 2.76 24.73
C HIS A 157 23.47 2.05 24.52
N LYS A 158 24.50 2.45 25.26
CA LYS A 158 25.82 1.81 25.23
C LYS A 158 26.13 1.22 26.59
N ASP A 159 26.50 -0.05 26.60
CA ASP A 159 27.01 -0.75 27.76
C ASP A 159 28.37 -1.38 27.39
N GLY A 160 29.45 -0.78 27.90
CA GLY A 160 30.80 -1.02 27.42
C GLY A 160 30.93 -0.79 25.91
N GLU A 161 31.38 -1.82 25.19
CA GLU A 161 31.47 -1.84 23.72
C GLU A 161 30.15 -2.23 23.03
N THR A 162 29.15 -2.69 23.79
CA THR A 162 27.87 -3.15 23.24
C THR A 162 26.92 -1.99 22.99
N ILE A 163 26.36 -1.93 21.79
CA ILE A 163 25.33 -0.96 21.40
C ILE A 163 23.98 -1.68 21.40
N TRP A 164 22.99 -1.06 22.05
CA TRP A 164 21.62 -1.55 22.14
C TRP A 164 20.65 -0.56 21.50
N LEU A 165 19.63 -1.09 20.83
CA LEU A 165 18.48 -0.31 20.39
C LEU A 165 17.75 0.21 21.63
N ASN A 166 17.63 1.54 21.77
CA ASN A 166 16.89 2.13 22.87
C ASN A 166 15.38 1.96 22.62
N ALA A 167 14.64 1.43 23.61
CA ALA A 167 13.19 1.22 23.51
C ALA A 167 12.39 2.52 23.28
N GLY A 168 12.90 3.69 23.71
CA GLY A 168 12.31 4.99 23.39
C GLY A 168 12.33 5.34 21.89
N ASN A 169 12.97 4.54 21.02
CA ASN A 169 12.76 4.67 19.58
C ASN A 169 11.38 4.18 19.12
N TYR A 170 10.74 3.29 19.88
CA TYR A 170 9.45 2.68 19.53
C TYR A 170 8.33 3.74 19.52
N GLU A 171 8.31 4.58 20.56
CA GLU A 171 7.38 5.71 20.73
C GLU A 171 7.38 6.69 19.55
N ARG A 172 8.52 6.82 18.84
CA ARG A 172 8.66 7.68 17.67
C ARG A 172 7.76 7.27 16.50
N TYR A 173 7.19 6.07 16.53
CA TYR A 173 6.26 5.54 15.53
C TYR A 173 4.79 5.60 15.97
N ASP A 174 4.50 5.93 17.23
CA ASP A 174 3.17 5.83 17.82
C ASP A 174 2.13 6.72 17.14
N SER A 175 2.52 7.90 16.65
CA SER A 175 1.62 8.79 15.89
C SER A 175 1.15 8.10 14.60
N THR A 176 2.11 7.62 13.79
CA THR A 176 1.83 6.88 12.56
C THR A 176 1.03 5.61 12.86
N VAL A 177 1.55 4.72 13.73
CA VAL A 177 0.89 3.45 14.11
C VAL A 177 -0.49 3.69 14.72
N GLY A 178 -0.69 4.77 15.48
CA GLY A 178 -1.98 5.19 16.02
C GLY A 178 -3.01 5.52 14.94
N VAL A 179 -2.60 6.16 13.84
CA VAL A 179 -3.46 6.36 12.67
C VAL A 179 -3.74 5.02 11.97
N LEU A 180 -2.69 4.22 11.71
CA LEU A 180 -2.80 2.92 11.02
C LEU A 180 -3.78 1.99 11.76
N THR A 181 -3.65 1.94 13.09
CA THR A 181 -4.44 1.09 13.97
C THR A 181 -5.82 1.66 14.33
N SER A 182 -6.14 2.89 13.92
CA SER A 182 -7.47 3.47 14.14
C SER A 182 -8.54 3.01 13.14
N PHE A 183 -8.13 2.39 12.03
CA PHE A 183 -9.03 1.97 10.95
C PHE A 183 -9.92 0.77 11.31
N ASN A 184 -11.14 0.77 10.79
CA ASN A 184 -12.02 -0.39 10.84
C ASN A 184 -11.79 -1.24 9.59
N MET A 185 -11.18 -2.42 9.75
CA MET A 185 -10.78 -3.23 8.59
C MET A 185 -11.94 -3.85 7.83
N LYS A 186 -13.11 -4.04 8.45
CA LYS A 186 -14.33 -4.43 7.71
C LYS A 186 -14.77 -3.32 6.76
N SER A 187 -14.77 -2.06 7.20
CA SER A 187 -15.04 -0.91 6.33
C SER A 187 -13.97 -0.74 5.25
N MET A 188 -12.69 -1.05 5.55
CA MET A 188 -11.62 -1.03 4.54
C MET A 188 -11.79 -2.14 3.49
N GLY A 189 -12.15 -3.37 3.89
CA GLY A 189 -12.43 -4.46 2.94
C GLY A 189 -13.63 -4.15 2.03
N GLN A 190 -14.71 -3.58 2.60
CA GLN A 190 -15.85 -3.10 1.83
C GLN A 190 -15.48 -1.98 0.84
N LEU A 191 -14.67 -1.01 1.28
CA LEU A 191 -14.18 0.07 0.41
C LEU A 191 -13.25 -0.47 -0.69
N PHE A 192 -12.39 -1.43 -0.37
CA PHE A 192 -11.52 -2.11 -1.33
C PHE A 192 -12.34 -2.81 -2.42
N HIS A 193 -13.30 -3.67 -2.05
CA HIS A 193 -14.12 -4.40 -3.05
C HIS A 193 -15.00 -3.44 -3.87
N PHE A 194 -15.45 -2.33 -3.28
CA PHE A 194 -16.15 -1.28 -4.00
C PHE A 194 -15.24 -0.51 -4.98
N MET A 195 -13.99 -0.22 -4.63
CA MET A 195 -13.03 0.46 -5.49
C MET A 195 -12.20 -0.48 -6.38
N ARG A 196 -12.41 -1.80 -6.27
CA ARG A 196 -11.67 -2.86 -6.98
C ARG A 196 -11.45 -2.57 -8.47
N PRO A 197 -12.45 -2.12 -9.27
CA PRO A 197 -12.22 -1.83 -10.68
C PRO A 197 -11.16 -0.74 -10.94
N LEU A 198 -11.00 0.23 -10.03
CA LEU A 198 -10.00 1.28 -10.15
C LEU A 198 -8.60 0.80 -9.72
N LEU A 199 -8.53 -0.07 -8.71
CA LEU A 199 -7.30 -0.74 -8.34
C LEU A 199 -6.84 -1.71 -9.43
N GLU A 200 -7.74 -2.48 -10.02
CA GLU A 200 -7.44 -3.37 -11.15
C GLU A 200 -6.87 -2.60 -12.35
N ASN A 201 -7.40 -1.41 -12.67
CA ASN A 201 -6.81 -0.52 -13.67
C ASN A 201 -5.41 -0.04 -13.28
N ALA A 202 -5.20 0.39 -12.03
CA ALA A 202 -3.89 0.84 -11.53
C ALA A 202 -2.83 -0.28 -11.53
N PHE A 203 -3.23 -1.52 -11.25
CA PHE A 203 -2.36 -2.70 -11.37
C PHE A 203 -2.13 -3.10 -12.84
N ALA A 204 -3.12 -2.94 -13.72
CA ALA A 204 -2.99 -3.21 -15.14
C ALA A 204 -2.01 -2.26 -15.85
N GLU A 205 -1.94 -0.99 -15.45
CA GLU A 205 -0.92 -0.04 -15.92
C GLU A 205 0.52 -0.48 -15.58
N MET A 206 0.71 -1.23 -14.49
CA MET A 206 1.98 -1.87 -14.12
C MET A 206 2.16 -3.26 -14.78
N GLY A 207 1.25 -3.69 -15.65
CA GLY A 207 1.31 -4.96 -16.38
C GLY A 207 0.68 -6.17 -15.67
N TYR A 208 0.00 -5.98 -14.53
CA TYR A 208 -0.59 -7.08 -13.76
C TYR A 208 -2.03 -7.40 -14.15
N ARG A 209 -2.39 -8.69 -14.09
CA ARG A 209 -3.77 -9.17 -14.22
C ARG A 209 -4.51 -9.09 -12.86
N PRO A 210 -5.84 -8.98 -12.81
CA PRO A 210 -6.60 -8.90 -11.54
C PRO A 210 -6.27 -9.99 -10.52
N ARG A 211 -6.13 -11.25 -10.94
CA ARG A 211 -5.74 -12.36 -10.05
C ARG A 211 -4.32 -12.22 -9.47
N GLN A 212 -3.42 -11.51 -10.16
CA GLN A 212 -2.08 -11.20 -9.64
C GLN A 212 -2.15 -10.06 -8.62
N MET A 213 -3.00 -9.04 -8.82
CA MET A 213 -3.27 -8.01 -7.82
C MET A 213 -3.72 -8.61 -6.49
N ASP A 214 -4.71 -9.52 -6.50
CA ASP A 214 -5.18 -10.19 -5.27
C ASP A 214 -4.02 -10.93 -4.56
N GLY A 215 -3.18 -11.64 -5.32
CA GLY A 215 -2.00 -12.32 -4.79
C GLY A 215 -0.95 -11.36 -4.20
N ILE A 216 -0.68 -10.23 -4.87
CA ILE A 216 0.23 -9.19 -4.40
C ILE A 216 -0.25 -8.59 -3.07
N ILE A 217 -1.55 -8.27 -2.97
CA ILE A 217 -2.13 -7.69 -1.74
C ILE A 217 -2.03 -8.67 -0.57
N LEU A 218 -2.36 -9.96 -0.80
CA LEU A 218 -2.25 -10.99 0.22
C LEU A 218 -0.79 -11.26 0.63
N GLN A 219 0.16 -11.28 -0.32
CA GLN A 219 1.58 -11.44 -0.02
C GLN A 219 2.15 -10.24 0.75
N ALA A 220 1.73 -9.01 0.42
CA ALA A 220 2.09 -7.82 1.17
C ALA A 220 1.64 -7.92 2.64
N ILE A 221 0.43 -8.43 2.89
CA ILE A 221 -0.08 -8.69 4.23
C ILE A 221 0.70 -9.82 4.93
N ASP A 222 0.98 -10.91 4.22
CA ASP A 222 1.68 -12.06 4.81
C ASP A 222 3.12 -11.74 5.20
N ASN A 223 3.80 -10.85 4.47
CA ASN A 223 5.12 -10.34 4.87
C ASN A 223 5.09 -9.59 6.21
N ILE A 224 3.98 -8.91 6.54
CA ILE A 224 3.77 -8.22 7.83
C ILE A 224 3.55 -9.25 8.94
N LEU A 225 2.63 -10.18 8.70
CA LEU A 225 2.26 -11.25 9.64
C LEU A 225 3.44 -12.18 9.96
N ALA A 226 4.37 -12.36 9.01
CA ALA A 226 5.60 -13.13 9.20
C ALA A 226 6.70 -12.40 10.00
N THR A 227 6.51 -11.15 10.44
CA THR A 227 7.50 -10.46 11.28
C THR A 227 7.57 -11.09 12.68
N PRO A 228 8.75 -11.43 13.23
CA PRO A 228 8.86 -11.87 14.61
C PRO A 228 8.60 -10.72 15.60
N ILE A 229 7.96 -11.01 16.74
CA ILE A 229 7.81 -10.07 17.86
C ILE A 229 8.96 -10.32 18.83
N ILE A 230 9.94 -9.41 18.87
CA ILE A 230 11.10 -9.48 19.77
C ILE A 230 10.83 -8.61 21.00
N VAL A 231 10.86 -9.22 22.19
CA VAL A 231 10.63 -8.52 23.47
C VAL A 231 11.93 -8.27 24.24
N GLU A 232 13.01 -8.97 23.89
CA GLU A 232 14.34 -8.78 24.47
C GLU A 232 15.02 -7.50 23.91
N PRO A 233 16.03 -6.95 24.61
CA PRO A 233 16.85 -5.86 24.09
C PRO A 233 17.57 -6.27 22.80
N ILE A 234 17.35 -5.52 21.71
CA ILE A 234 17.98 -5.81 20.42
C ILE A 234 19.38 -5.17 20.37
N ARG A 235 20.42 -5.99 20.20
CA ARG A 235 21.80 -5.53 20.00
C ARG A 235 22.00 -4.99 18.58
N LEU A 236 22.78 -3.91 18.47
CA LEU A 236 23.15 -3.27 17.22
C LEU A 236 24.66 -3.38 16.96
N THR A 237 25.01 -3.42 15.68
CA THR A 237 26.37 -3.12 15.19
C THR A 237 26.34 -1.80 14.43
N ARG A 238 27.51 -1.15 14.32
CA ARG A 238 27.66 0.08 13.53
C ARG A 238 28.47 -0.23 12.28
N ASP A 239 27.85 -0.01 11.13
CA ASP A 239 28.49 -0.11 9.82
C ASP A 239 28.59 1.29 9.21
N SER A 240 29.79 1.88 9.28
CA SER A 240 30.09 3.27 8.94
C SER A 240 29.14 4.30 9.59
N VAL A 241 28.11 4.72 8.85
CA VAL A 241 27.10 5.73 9.26
C VAL A 241 25.76 5.10 9.69
N ALA A 242 25.55 3.81 9.40
CA ALA A 242 24.31 3.10 9.68
C ALA A 242 24.44 2.18 10.90
N TYR A 243 23.29 1.88 11.51
CA TYR A 243 23.17 0.79 12.48
C TYR A 243 22.48 -0.41 11.83
N LYS A 244 23.05 -1.59 12.04
CA LYS A 244 22.51 -2.89 11.65
C LYS A 244 22.13 -3.67 12.91
N PHE A 245 21.21 -4.62 12.80
CA PHE A 245 21.00 -5.59 13.85
C PHE A 245 22.26 -6.46 14.00
N ALA A 246 22.65 -6.77 15.24
CA ALA A 246 23.82 -7.60 15.49
C ALA A 246 23.54 -9.09 15.30
N ASP A 247 22.27 -9.48 15.40
CA ASP A 247 21.78 -10.82 15.10
C ASP A 247 21.66 -10.99 13.57
N PRO A 248 22.36 -11.97 12.96
CA PRO A 248 22.28 -12.23 11.53
C PRO A 248 20.87 -12.62 11.05
N GLU A 249 20.06 -13.29 11.88
CA GLU A 249 18.69 -13.68 11.51
C GLU A 249 17.80 -12.43 11.42
N LEU A 250 17.90 -11.52 12.39
CA LEU A 250 17.17 -10.25 12.37
C LEU A 250 17.65 -9.31 11.24
N GLU A 251 18.94 -9.29 10.92
CA GLU A 251 19.46 -8.48 9.81
C GLU A 251 19.13 -9.08 8.43
N ALA A 252 18.93 -10.40 8.33
CA ALA A 252 18.48 -11.07 7.10
C ALA A 252 16.98 -10.90 6.80
N LEU A 253 16.17 -10.44 7.77
CA LEU A 253 14.76 -10.14 7.56
C LEU A 253 14.53 -9.12 6.44
N LEU A 254 13.36 -9.21 5.79
CA LEU A 254 12.95 -8.27 4.74
C LEU A 254 12.96 -6.83 5.27
N PRO A 255 13.26 -5.80 4.43
CA PRO A 255 13.18 -4.40 4.83
C PRO A 255 11.86 -4.03 5.55
N VAL A 256 10.73 -4.58 5.09
CA VAL A 256 9.39 -4.44 5.69
C VAL A 256 9.25 -5.05 7.09
N GLN A 257 9.99 -6.12 7.39
CA GLN A 257 10.00 -6.79 8.69
C GLN A 257 10.97 -6.08 9.65
N LYS A 258 12.17 -5.73 9.18
CA LYS A 258 13.12 -4.85 9.91
C LYS A 258 12.49 -3.49 10.22
N GLN A 259 11.54 -3.04 9.40
CA GLN A 259 10.72 -1.88 9.67
C GLN A 259 9.80 -2.08 10.87
N LEU A 260 9.02 -3.16 10.92
CA LEU A 260 8.15 -3.43 12.08
C LEU A 260 8.97 -3.55 13.38
N LEU A 261 10.10 -4.27 13.36
CA LEU A 261 11.00 -4.38 14.54
C LEU A 261 11.42 -3.01 15.11
N ARG A 262 11.65 -2.00 14.26
CA ARG A 262 12.00 -0.64 14.70
C ARG A 262 10.84 0.11 15.37
N THR A 263 9.59 -0.34 15.18
CA THR A 263 8.42 0.20 15.89
C THR A 263 8.25 -0.41 17.29
N GLY A 264 8.96 -1.49 17.61
CA GLY A 264 8.89 -2.20 18.89
C GLY A 264 7.82 -3.31 18.92
N PRO A 265 7.84 -4.17 19.96
CA PRO A 265 6.97 -5.35 20.03
C PRO A 265 5.48 -5.00 20.07
N GLU A 266 5.07 -4.00 20.85
CA GLU A 266 3.66 -3.62 20.98
C GLU A 266 3.09 -3.07 19.65
N ASN A 267 3.80 -2.14 19.02
CA ASN A 267 3.38 -1.59 17.73
C ASN A 267 3.42 -2.65 16.63
N THR A 268 4.42 -3.53 16.60
CA THR A 268 4.48 -4.70 15.70
C THR A 268 3.23 -5.56 15.86
N GLN A 269 2.87 -5.92 17.09
CA GLN A 269 1.67 -6.72 17.38
C GLN A 269 0.38 -6.03 16.93
N ARG A 270 0.23 -4.73 17.21
CA ARG A 270 -0.94 -3.93 16.80
C ARG A 270 -1.07 -3.83 15.28
N LEU A 271 0.04 -3.69 14.55
CA LEU A 271 0.06 -3.69 13.09
C LEU A 271 -0.29 -5.07 12.52
N GLN A 272 0.22 -6.16 13.11
CA GLN A 272 -0.12 -7.52 12.71
C GLN A 272 -1.59 -7.87 12.94
N GLN A 273 -2.17 -7.47 14.08
CA GLN A 273 -3.60 -7.62 14.34
C GLN A 273 -4.45 -6.92 13.27
N GLN A 274 -4.05 -5.72 12.85
CA GLN A 274 -4.74 -4.99 11.79
C GLN A 274 -4.52 -5.58 10.40
N ALA A 275 -3.32 -6.10 10.10
CA ALA A 275 -3.04 -6.81 8.87
C ALA A 275 -3.86 -8.11 8.75
N LEU A 276 -4.02 -8.86 9.85
CA LEU A 276 -4.87 -10.05 9.91
C LEU A 276 -6.35 -9.68 9.73
N ALA A 277 -6.84 -8.68 10.46
CA ALA A 277 -8.22 -8.20 10.32
C ALA A 277 -8.53 -7.67 8.91
N LEU A 278 -7.55 -7.10 8.21
CA LEU A 278 -7.66 -6.75 6.79
C LEU A 278 -7.70 -8.00 5.91
N LYS A 279 -6.81 -8.99 6.12
CA LYS A 279 -6.83 -10.27 5.38
C LYS A 279 -8.21 -10.93 5.45
N ASP A 280 -8.78 -11.02 6.64
CA ASP A 280 -10.09 -11.62 6.86
C ASP A 280 -11.20 -10.84 6.15
N ALA A 281 -11.17 -9.50 6.20
CA ALA A 281 -12.15 -8.63 5.52
C ALA A 281 -12.01 -8.60 3.99
N LEU A 282 -10.83 -8.91 3.45
CA LEU A 282 -10.61 -9.06 2.01
C LEU A 282 -11.14 -10.41 1.49
N LEU A 283 -10.92 -11.48 2.26
CA LEU A 283 -11.33 -12.84 1.90
C LEU A 283 -12.80 -13.14 2.18
N ASN A 284 -13.42 -12.45 3.14
CA ASN A 284 -14.81 -12.65 3.58
C ASN A 284 -15.62 -11.33 3.54
N PRO A 285 -16.01 -10.85 2.35
CA PRO A 285 -16.67 -9.54 2.15
C PRO A 285 -18.09 -9.41 2.75
#